data_AF-A0A1G1VTG3-F1
#
_entry.id   AF-A0A1G1VTG3-F1
#
_cell.length_a   1.000
_cell.length_b   1.000
_cell.length_c   1.000
_cell.angle_alpha   90.00
_cell.angle_beta   90.00
_cell.angle_gamma   90.00
#
_symmetry.space_group_name_H-M   'P 1'
#
loop_
_entity.id
_entity.type
_entity.pdbx_description
1 polymer ?
#
loop_
_entity_poly.entity_id
_entity_poly.type
_entity_poly.pdbx_seq_one_letter_code
_entity_poly.pdbx_strand_id
1 'polypeptide(L)'
;MKKLFVSLVTLAAVGALGFGATRAFFSDTETSTGNTFQAGGLDLKVDSECHYFQNNEAIGCDGFGTWGEADLVPGIHKFFNFTDIKPGDYGEDTLSLHVVGNDAWGRLVIGDFQDSDNTCPEPEEEAEGEPCGTEGELGENLLVSVWLDQGISVGFGGKPSPQGGDAGEGDNIRQTQEPFLIAETTLDQLPSTIDLTQELADYRQSISATCDFYDPDGDGQTGGPGYCQGLATDGRLVGSVTYYFAIAWELPASVGNEVQTDSVGFDLAFEVEQTRNNPTPFEI
;
A
#
# COMPACT_ATOMS: atom_id res chain seq x y z
N MET A 1 -38.63 38.07 18.96
CA MET A 1 -38.51 36.71 19.53
C MET A 1 -38.62 35.58 18.50
N LYS A 2 -39.45 35.66 17.46
CA LYS A 2 -39.58 34.60 16.42
C LYS A 2 -38.36 34.43 15.49
N LYS A 3 -37.52 35.45 15.32
CA LYS A 3 -36.31 35.38 14.46
C LYS A 3 -35.08 34.78 15.14
N LEU A 4 -35.06 34.70 16.47
CA LEU A 4 -33.96 34.10 17.25
C LEU A 4 -34.13 32.57 17.39
N PHE A 5 -35.36 32.08 17.43
CA PHE A 5 -35.63 30.64 17.48
C PHE A 5 -35.33 29.93 16.17
N VAL A 6 -35.60 30.55 15.02
CA VAL A 6 -35.28 29.96 13.70
C VAL A 6 -33.77 29.83 13.51
N SER A 7 -32.98 30.79 13.99
CA SER A 7 -31.51 30.74 13.90
C SER A 7 -30.87 29.73 14.85
N LEU A 8 -31.48 29.46 16.01
CA LEU A 8 -30.99 28.45 16.94
C LEU A 8 -31.33 27.03 16.45
N VAL A 9 -32.46 26.85 15.78
CA VAL A 9 -32.86 25.56 15.18
C VAL A 9 -32.01 25.24 13.95
N THR A 10 -31.63 26.23 13.12
CA THR A 10 -30.68 25.98 12.03
C THR A 10 -29.26 25.73 12.53
N LEU A 11 -28.77 26.42 13.57
CA LEU A 11 -27.47 26.06 14.17
C LEU A 11 -27.49 24.71 14.89
N ALA A 12 -28.61 24.31 15.49
CA ALA A 12 -28.76 22.97 16.07
C ALA A 12 -28.89 21.88 15.01
N ALA A 13 -29.50 22.17 13.84
CA ALA A 13 -29.55 21.25 12.71
C ALA A 13 -28.17 21.08 12.04
N VAL A 14 -27.40 22.17 11.88
CA VAL A 14 -26.02 22.10 11.38
C VAL A 14 -25.08 21.46 12.41
N GLY A 15 -25.33 21.64 13.71
CA GLY A 15 -24.57 20.99 14.77
C GLY A 15 -24.92 19.50 14.99
N ALA A 16 -26.12 19.05 14.60
CA ALA A 16 -26.54 17.66 14.68
C ALA A 16 -26.15 16.84 13.45
N LEU A 17 -25.81 17.48 12.33
CA LEU A 17 -25.16 16.83 11.18
C LEU A 17 -23.68 16.49 11.45
N GLY A 18 -23.09 16.99 12.54
CA GLY A 18 -21.71 16.65 12.96
C GLY A 18 -21.56 15.32 13.69
N PHE A 19 -22.63 14.53 13.87
CA PHE A 19 -22.59 13.22 14.55
C PHE A 19 -23.16 12.06 13.73
N GLY A 20 -23.64 12.33 12.52
CA GLY A 20 -23.89 11.33 11.48
C GLY A 20 -22.77 11.38 10.46
N ALA A 21 -21.52 11.26 10.93
CA ALA A 21 -20.33 11.30 10.09
C ALA A 21 -20.50 10.35 8.90
N THR A 22 -20.18 10.84 7.71
CA THR A 22 -19.88 9.99 6.57
C THR A 22 -18.85 8.95 7.04
N ARG A 23 -19.22 7.67 6.98
CA ARG A 23 -18.37 6.55 7.38
C ARG A 23 -18.16 5.69 6.15
N ALA A 24 -16.99 5.73 5.53
CA ALA A 24 -16.58 4.73 4.56
C ALA A 24 -15.61 3.75 5.23
N PHE A 25 -15.73 2.47 4.89
CA PHE A 25 -14.86 1.42 5.40
C PHE A 25 -13.85 1.02 4.32
N PHE A 26 -12.58 1.21 4.60
CA PHE A 26 -11.50 0.72 3.76
C PHE A 26 -10.74 -0.36 4.52
N SER A 27 -11.09 -1.63 4.27
CA SER A 27 -10.53 -2.76 5.02
C SER A 27 -10.14 -3.88 4.10
N ASP A 28 -8.89 -4.30 4.13
CA ASP A 28 -8.51 -5.61 3.66
C ASP A 28 -9.14 -6.72 4.53
N THR A 29 -9.42 -7.87 3.92
CA THR A 29 -9.97 -9.05 4.60
C THR A 29 -9.10 -10.26 4.31
N GLU A 30 -7.82 -10.14 4.64
CA GLU A 30 -6.76 -11.13 4.41
C GLU A 30 -7.18 -12.61 4.50
N THR A 31 -7.39 -13.23 3.33
CA THR A 31 -7.28 -14.67 3.12
C THR A 31 -5.95 -14.97 2.43
N SER A 32 -4.83 -14.83 3.15
CA SER A 32 -3.50 -15.26 2.67
C SER A 32 -3.41 -16.80 2.57
N THR A 33 -4.10 -17.39 1.61
CA THR A 33 -3.97 -18.79 1.22
C THR A 33 -3.09 -18.86 -0.01
N GLY A 34 -1.78 -18.92 0.18
CA GLY A 34 -0.86 -18.89 -0.97
C GLY A 34 0.64 -18.80 -0.65
N ASN A 35 1.03 -18.69 0.63
CA ASN A 35 2.44 -18.78 1.03
C ASN A 35 2.94 -20.21 0.81
N THR A 36 3.21 -20.57 -0.44
CA THR A 36 3.72 -21.86 -0.85
C THR A 36 5.22 -21.85 -0.57
N PHE A 37 5.58 -22.08 0.70
CA PHE A 37 6.96 -22.36 1.08
C PHE A 37 7.37 -23.71 0.45
N GLN A 38 7.83 -23.69 -0.80
CA GLN A 38 8.44 -24.86 -1.40
C GLN A 38 9.70 -25.18 -0.61
N ALA A 39 9.80 -26.41 -0.12
CA ALA A 39 10.81 -26.84 0.84
C ALA A 39 12.24 -26.54 0.33
N GLY A 40 12.90 -25.52 0.89
CA GLY A 40 14.27 -25.18 0.52
C GLY A 40 14.77 -23.78 0.89
N GLY A 41 14.86 -23.45 2.19
CA GLY A 41 15.74 -22.37 2.70
C GLY A 41 15.46 -20.94 2.24
N LEU A 42 14.28 -20.68 1.67
CA LEU A 42 13.75 -19.33 1.47
C LEU A 42 12.79 -19.04 2.63
N ASP A 43 13.06 -17.96 3.35
CA ASP A 43 12.23 -17.47 4.45
C ASP A 43 11.86 -16.02 4.12
N LEU A 44 10.56 -15.72 4.10
CA LEU A 44 10.04 -14.38 3.81
C LEU A 44 9.27 -13.93 5.03
N LYS A 45 9.69 -12.80 5.57
CA LYS A 45 8.91 -12.09 6.58
C LYS A 45 8.46 -10.77 6.04
N VAL A 46 7.34 -10.30 6.56
CA VAL A 46 6.77 -9.02 6.18
C VAL A 46 6.63 -8.17 7.44
N ASP A 47 6.70 -6.85 7.29
CA ASP A 47 6.14 -5.91 8.25
C ASP A 47 5.45 -4.77 7.52
N SER A 48 4.71 -3.97 8.28
CA SER A 48 3.94 -2.86 7.74
C SER A 48 4.01 -1.69 8.70
N GLU A 49 4.25 -0.51 8.16
CA GLU A 49 4.24 0.77 8.86
C GLU A 49 3.22 1.67 8.19
N CYS A 50 2.14 2.00 8.89
CA CYS A 50 1.05 2.84 8.38
C CYS A 50 1.17 4.28 8.88
N HIS A 51 0.84 5.22 7.99
CA HIS A 51 0.56 6.62 8.30
C HIS A 51 -0.83 7.00 7.78
N TYR A 52 -1.65 7.60 8.65
CA TYR A 52 -2.99 8.07 8.31
C TYR A 52 -3.18 9.53 8.76
N PHE A 53 -3.62 10.37 7.83
CA PHE A 53 -3.90 11.78 8.03
C PHE A 53 -5.36 12.12 7.74
N GLN A 54 -5.94 12.91 8.63
CA GLN A 54 -7.25 13.53 8.47
C GLN A 54 -7.10 15.04 8.69
N ASN A 55 -7.61 15.85 7.76
CA ASN A 55 -7.44 17.31 7.80
C ASN A 55 -5.97 17.75 7.94
N ASN A 56 -5.03 17.01 7.34
CA ASN A 56 -3.59 17.26 7.43
C ASN A 56 -3.02 17.14 8.88
N GLU A 57 -3.71 16.42 9.75
CA GLU A 57 -3.24 16.02 11.08
C GLU A 57 -3.07 14.49 11.12
N ALA A 58 -1.92 14.03 11.61
CA ALA A 58 -1.68 12.60 11.80
C ALA A 58 -2.61 12.08 12.90
N ILE A 59 -3.48 11.14 12.55
CA ILE A 59 -4.41 10.51 13.50
C ILE A 59 -3.93 9.14 13.99
N GLY A 60 -2.89 8.61 13.33
CA GLY A 60 -2.21 7.37 13.70
C GLY A 60 -2.98 6.11 13.30
N CYS A 61 -2.28 4.98 13.33
CA CYS A 61 -2.81 3.68 12.91
C CYS A 61 -2.85 2.68 14.09
N ASP A 62 -3.22 3.14 15.28
CA ASP A 62 -3.26 2.30 16.48
C ASP A 62 -4.25 1.13 16.30
N GLY A 63 -3.73 -0.07 16.07
CA GLY A 63 -4.52 -1.29 15.85
C GLY A 63 -4.92 -1.53 14.40
N PHE A 64 -4.38 -0.76 13.45
CA PHE A 64 -4.68 -0.83 12.01
C PHE A 64 -3.36 -0.71 11.23
N GLY A 65 -3.05 -1.62 10.32
CA GLY A 65 -1.92 -1.47 9.38
C GLY A 65 -0.49 -1.53 9.91
N THR A 66 -0.21 -1.10 11.14
CA THR A 66 1.16 -1.14 11.70
C THR A 66 1.41 -2.38 12.54
N TRP A 67 2.37 -3.20 12.13
CA TRP A 67 2.82 -4.38 12.86
C TRP A 67 4.24 -4.76 12.44
N GLY A 68 5.01 -5.36 13.37
CA GLY A 68 6.43 -5.67 13.15
C GLY A 68 6.66 -7.03 12.48
N GLU A 69 7.92 -7.24 12.08
CA GLU A 69 8.39 -8.41 11.30
C GLU A 69 7.77 -9.73 11.74
N ALA A 70 6.99 -10.35 10.85
CA ALA A 70 6.27 -11.59 11.10
C ALA A 70 6.09 -12.44 9.83
N ASP A 71 5.83 -13.73 10.04
CA ASP A 71 5.20 -14.57 9.03
C ASP A 71 3.74 -14.14 8.86
N LEU A 72 3.26 -13.98 7.63
CA LEU A 72 1.87 -13.60 7.38
C LEU A 72 0.91 -14.69 7.87
N VAL A 73 -0.11 -14.26 8.62
CA VAL A 73 -1.16 -15.12 9.15
C VAL A 73 -2.49 -14.51 8.71
N PRO A 74 -3.28 -15.24 7.89
CA PRO A 74 -4.59 -14.79 7.43
C PRO A 74 -5.48 -14.30 8.57
N GLY A 75 -6.14 -13.16 8.38
CA GLY A 75 -7.05 -12.56 9.35
C GLY A 75 -6.41 -12.04 10.64
N ILE A 76 -5.07 -12.07 10.76
CA ILE A 76 -4.33 -11.49 11.91
C ILE A 76 -3.57 -10.25 11.47
N HIS A 77 -2.71 -10.39 10.47
CA HIS A 77 -2.02 -9.25 9.88
C HIS A 77 -2.96 -8.61 8.87
N LYS A 78 -3.05 -7.29 8.90
CA LYS A 78 -3.85 -6.44 8.02
C LYS A 78 -3.01 -5.22 7.69
N PHE A 79 -2.96 -4.86 6.43
CA PHE A 79 -2.29 -3.67 5.90
C PHE A 79 -3.28 -2.51 5.96
N PHE A 80 -4.39 -2.57 5.24
CA PHE A 80 -5.38 -1.49 5.23
C PHE A 80 -6.57 -1.88 6.10
N ASN A 81 -6.85 -1.17 7.19
CA ASN A 81 -8.00 -1.48 8.04
C ASN A 81 -8.62 -0.23 8.67
N PHE A 82 -9.06 0.69 7.83
CA PHE A 82 -9.67 1.94 8.25
C PHE A 82 -11.19 1.80 8.29
N THR A 83 -11.78 2.07 9.45
CA THR A 83 -13.24 1.90 9.62
C THR A 83 -14.05 3.16 9.32
N ASP A 84 -13.38 4.27 9.00
CA ASP A 84 -14.02 5.58 8.93
C ASP A 84 -13.17 6.60 8.14
N ILE A 85 -12.91 6.31 6.87
CA ILE A 85 -12.29 7.28 5.95
C ILE A 85 -13.34 8.27 5.42
N LYS A 86 -12.91 9.50 5.14
CA LYS A 86 -13.75 10.60 4.66
C LYS A 86 -13.10 11.34 3.50
N PRO A 87 -13.89 12.03 2.65
CA PRO A 87 -13.31 12.93 1.66
C PRO A 87 -12.32 13.92 2.29
N GLY A 88 -11.09 13.94 1.75
CA GLY A 88 -9.93 14.69 2.22
C GLY A 88 -8.96 13.90 3.11
N ASP A 89 -9.30 12.67 3.47
CA ASP A 89 -8.42 11.76 4.20
C ASP A 89 -7.42 11.09 3.24
N TYR A 90 -6.20 10.89 3.72
CA TYR A 90 -5.15 10.21 2.96
C TYR A 90 -4.20 9.48 3.90
N GLY A 91 -3.55 8.46 3.37
CA GLY A 91 -2.61 7.67 4.13
C GLY A 91 -1.68 6.88 3.24
N GLU A 92 -0.84 6.09 3.87
CA GLU A 92 0.22 5.33 3.24
C GLU A 92 0.60 4.16 4.15
N ASP A 93 0.82 2.99 3.55
CA ASP A 93 1.37 1.82 4.23
C ASP A 93 2.66 1.36 3.53
N THR A 94 3.80 1.50 4.23
CA THR A 94 5.09 0.98 3.77
C THR A 94 5.22 -0.48 4.19
N LEU A 95 5.23 -1.35 3.20
CA LEU A 95 5.36 -2.80 3.35
C LEU A 95 6.81 -3.21 3.19
N SER A 96 7.37 -3.85 4.21
CA SER A 96 8.74 -4.35 4.20
C SER A 96 8.77 -5.84 3.89
N LEU A 97 9.50 -6.25 2.86
CA LEU A 97 9.74 -7.68 2.55
C LEU A 97 11.16 -8.04 2.94
N HIS A 98 11.30 -8.93 3.91
CA HIS A 98 12.58 -9.46 4.37
C HIS A 98 12.86 -10.78 3.69
N VAL A 99 13.60 -10.75 2.59
CA VAL A 99 13.98 -11.96 1.86
C VAL A 99 15.20 -12.55 2.55
N VAL A 100 15.02 -13.62 3.31
CA VAL A 100 16.12 -14.23 4.09
C VAL A 100 16.69 -15.43 3.34
N GLY A 101 18.03 -15.46 3.27
CA GLY A 101 18.77 -16.62 2.78
C GLY A 101 19.09 -16.57 1.30
N ASN A 102 18.15 -16.94 0.43
CA ASN A 102 18.39 -17.10 -1.01
C ASN A 102 17.62 -16.08 -1.83
N ASP A 103 18.11 -15.80 -3.04
CA ASP A 103 17.40 -14.97 -4.01
C ASP A 103 16.05 -15.59 -4.38
N ALA A 104 15.06 -14.73 -4.61
CA ALA A 104 13.70 -15.11 -4.92
C ALA A 104 13.12 -14.30 -6.09
N TRP A 105 12.22 -14.93 -6.82
CA TRP A 105 11.23 -14.24 -7.62
C TRP A 105 10.11 -13.78 -6.69
N GLY A 106 9.56 -12.60 -6.94
CA GLY A 106 8.50 -12.01 -6.13
C GLY A 106 7.37 -11.43 -6.97
N ARG A 107 6.14 -11.55 -6.46
CA ARG A 107 4.99 -10.79 -6.93
C ARG A 107 4.04 -10.45 -5.77
N LEU A 108 3.36 -9.33 -5.90
CA LEU A 108 2.22 -8.95 -5.05
C LEU A 108 0.94 -9.33 -5.77
N VAL A 109 0.05 -10.03 -5.09
CA VAL A 109 -1.25 -10.47 -5.64
C VAL A 109 -2.35 -9.76 -4.88
N ILE A 110 -3.25 -9.12 -5.63
CA ILE A 110 -4.44 -8.45 -5.11
C ILE A 110 -5.65 -9.29 -5.51
N GLY A 111 -6.34 -9.84 -4.51
CA GLY A 111 -7.46 -10.76 -4.68
C GLY A 111 -8.71 -10.30 -3.94
N ASP A 112 -9.80 -11.06 -4.09
CA ASP A 112 -11.07 -10.89 -3.37
C ASP A 112 -11.57 -9.43 -3.27
N PHE A 113 -11.42 -8.67 -4.36
CA PHE A 113 -11.87 -7.28 -4.41
C PHE A 113 -13.40 -7.21 -4.29
N GLN A 114 -13.87 -6.51 -3.27
CA GLN A 114 -15.28 -6.30 -2.96
C GLN A 114 -15.48 -4.81 -2.73
N ASP A 115 -16.35 -4.21 -3.54
CA ASP A 115 -16.82 -2.85 -3.37
C ASP A 115 -18.33 -2.91 -3.14
N SER A 116 -18.76 -2.50 -1.95
CA SER A 116 -20.12 -2.72 -1.47
C SER A 116 -20.72 -1.45 -0.94
N ASP A 117 -21.83 -1.08 -1.55
CA ASP A 117 -22.81 -0.14 -1.03
C ASP A 117 -23.59 -0.82 0.10
N ASN A 118 -23.50 -0.23 1.29
CA ASN A 118 -24.00 -0.86 2.51
C ASN A 118 -25.38 -0.33 2.92
N THR A 119 -25.46 0.93 3.34
CA THR A 119 -26.70 1.49 3.87
C THR A 119 -26.89 2.88 3.35
N CYS A 120 -27.98 3.14 2.66
CA CYS A 120 -28.25 4.45 2.07
C CYS A 120 -28.95 5.45 3.03
N PRO A 121 -28.27 6.32 3.79
CA PRO A 121 -28.89 7.47 4.39
C PRO A 121 -29.30 8.47 3.30
N GLU A 122 -30.27 9.33 3.62
CA GLU A 122 -30.79 10.30 2.65
C GLU A 122 -29.72 11.22 1.99
N PRO A 123 -28.64 11.66 2.67
CA PRO A 123 -27.60 12.46 2.03
C PRO A 123 -26.80 11.74 0.92
N GLU A 124 -26.76 10.42 0.94
CA GLU A 124 -26.10 9.53 -0.03
C GLU A 124 -27.04 9.29 -1.21
N GLU A 125 -28.30 8.93 -0.94
CA GLU A 125 -29.37 8.83 -1.95
C GLU A 125 -29.55 10.14 -2.74
N GLU A 126 -29.44 11.30 -2.08
CA GLU A 126 -29.48 12.60 -2.75
C GLU A 126 -28.26 12.87 -3.64
N ALA A 127 -27.08 12.36 -3.27
CA ALA A 127 -25.84 12.55 -4.00
C ALA A 127 -25.78 11.68 -5.25
N GLU A 128 -26.20 10.41 -5.15
CA GLU A 128 -26.32 9.48 -6.27
C GLU A 128 -27.47 9.86 -7.21
N GLY A 129 -28.57 10.39 -6.65
CA GLY A 129 -29.77 10.72 -7.41
C GLY A 129 -30.65 9.51 -7.75
N GLU A 130 -30.32 8.35 -7.19
CA GLU A 130 -31.06 7.10 -7.27
C GLU A 130 -30.91 6.30 -5.96
N PRO A 131 -31.78 5.31 -5.70
CA PRO A 131 -31.60 4.47 -4.52
C PRO A 131 -30.34 3.62 -4.68
N CYS A 132 -29.48 3.69 -3.67
CA CYS A 132 -28.33 2.83 -3.44
C CYS A 132 -28.56 1.36 -3.83
N GLY A 133 -27.57 0.80 -4.51
CA GLY A 133 -27.54 -0.53 -5.07
C GLY A 133 -26.88 -1.56 -4.13
N THR A 134 -25.93 -2.28 -4.69
CA THR A 134 -25.07 -3.26 -3.96
C THR A 134 -23.60 -3.12 -4.31
N GLU A 135 -23.29 -2.37 -5.38
CA GLU A 135 -21.94 -2.05 -5.79
C GLU A 135 -21.69 -0.65 -5.25
N GLY A 136 -20.65 -0.47 -4.45
CA GLY A 136 -20.29 0.83 -3.89
C GLY A 136 -19.45 1.66 -4.85
N GLU A 137 -19.29 2.92 -4.51
CA GLU A 137 -18.57 3.93 -5.28
C GLU A 137 -17.18 4.22 -4.72
N LEU A 138 -16.85 3.68 -3.53
CA LEU A 138 -15.62 4.02 -2.83
C LEU A 138 -14.36 3.58 -3.59
N GLY A 139 -14.38 2.45 -4.29
CA GLY A 139 -13.22 1.90 -5.00
C GLY A 139 -12.79 2.74 -6.19
N GLU A 140 -13.73 3.26 -6.99
CA GLU A 140 -13.40 4.18 -8.09
C GLU A 140 -13.04 5.60 -7.61
N ASN A 141 -13.38 5.95 -6.37
CA ASN A 141 -13.10 7.26 -5.80
C ASN A 141 -11.85 7.30 -4.92
N LEU A 142 -11.32 6.14 -4.50
CA LEU A 142 -10.09 6.04 -3.74
C LEU A 142 -8.89 6.04 -4.70
N LEU A 143 -8.11 7.11 -4.68
CA LEU A 143 -6.86 7.21 -5.43
C LEU A 143 -5.78 6.40 -4.73
N VAL A 144 -4.96 5.69 -5.50
CA VAL A 144 -3.87 4.86 -5.00
C VAL A 144 -2.63 4.98 -5.88
N SER A 145 -1.45 4.84 -5.27
CA SER A 145 -0.19 4.73 -6.00
C SER A 145 0.79 3.84 -5.24
N VAL A 146 1.70 3.20 -5.98
CA VAL A 146 2.69 2.27 -5.41
C VAL A 146 4.08 2.68 -5.87
N TRP A 147 5.05 2.76 -4.97
CA TRP A 147 6.44 3.08 -5.31
C TRP A 147 7.45 2.24 -4.52
N LEU A 148 8.69 2.21 -5.03
CA LEU A 148 9.83 1.69 -4.27
C LEU A 148 10.29 2.76 -3.29
N ASP A 149 10.13 2.51 -2.00
CA ASP A 149 10.54 3.39 -0.90
C ASP A 149 12.02 3.13 -0.56
N GLN A 150 12.87 3.28 -1.57
CA GLN A 150 14.30 2.93 -1.50
C GLN A 150 15.16 4.03 -0.88
N GLY A 151 14.62 5.23 -0.67
CA GLY A 151 15.41 6.37 -0.21
C GLY A 151 15.98 7.26 -1.32
N ILE A 152 16.89 8.15 -0.92
CA ILE A 152 17.60 9.07 -1.83
C ILE A 152 18.75 8.41 -2.59
N SER A 153 19.29 7.31 -2.09
CA SER A 153 20.27 6.48 -2.78
C SER A 153 19.55 5.44 -3.63
N VAL A 154 20.24 4.97 -4.67
CA VAL A 154 19.67 3.93 -5.53
C VAL A 154 19.89 2.59 -4.85
N GLY A 155 18.84 1.77 -4.76
CA GLY A 155 18.85 0.46 -4.11
C GLY A 155 18.54 0.50 -2.62
N PHE A 156 18.46 -0.69 -2.03
CA PHE A 156 18.04 -0.92 -0.64
C PHE A 156 19.28 -1.14 0.24
N GLY A 157 19.85 -0.03 0.71
CA GLY A 157 21.08 0.00 1.51
C GLY A 157 20.85 -0.12 3.01
N GLY A 158 19.59 -0.18 3.43
CA GLY A 158 19.11 -0.20 4.81
C GLY A 158 18.70 1.18 5.31
N LYS A 159 17.61 1.21 6.10
CA LYS A 159 17.05 2.40 6.75
C LYS A 159 18.12 3.28 7.44
N PRO A 160 17.85 4.60 7.59
CA PRO A 160 18.75 5.51 8.29
C PRO A 160 19.12 5.04 9.69
N SER A 161 20.41 4.93 9.97
CA SER A 161 20.93 4.61 11.30
C SER A 161 22.13 5.48 11.67
N PRO A 162 22.49 5.57 12.97
CA PRO A 162 23.72 6.24 13.38
C PRO A 162 25.01 5.64 12.76
N GLN A 163 24.93 4.43 12.20
CA GLN A 163 26.05 3.71 11.58
C GLN A 163 26.11 3.91 10.05
N GLY A 164 25.17 4.63 9.46
CA GLY A 164 24.97 4.74 8.00
C GLY A 164 23.56 4.31 7.60
N GLY A 165 23.33 4.06 6.32
CA GLY A 165 22.00 3.77 5.77
C GLY A 165 21.53 4.89 4.85
N ASP A 166 20.47 4.62 4.11
CA ASP A 166 19.96 5.54 3.12
C ASP A 166 18.86 6.43 3.68
N ALA A 167 19.01 7.75 3.51
CA ALA A 167 17.98 8.67 3.98
C ALA A 167 16.70 8.45 3.17
N GLY A 168 15.56 8.46 3.84
CA GLY A 168 14.29 8.23 3.15
C GLY A 168 13.94 6.78 2.91
N GLU A 169 14.86 5.81 3.07
CA GLU A 169 14.53 4.41 2.81
C GLU A 169 13.51 3.88 3.82
N GLY A 170 12.37 3.42 3.30
CA GLY A 170 11.25 2.90 4.06
C GLY A 170 10.67 3.92 5.05
N ASP A 171 10.68 5.21 4.71
CA ASP A 171 10.24 6.28 5.60
C ASP A 171 8.81 6.78 5.33
N ASN A 172 8.09 6.09 4.43
CA ASN A 172 6.69 6.34 4.10
C ASN A 172 6.48 7.68 3.38
N ILE A 173 7.54 8.27 2.81
CA ILE A 173 7.47 9.56 2.11
C ILE A 173 8.11 9.42 0.76
N ARG A 174 7.30 9.51 -0.31
CA ARG A 174 7.86 9.44 -1.65
C ARG A 174 8.87 10.56 -1.94
N GLN A 175 10.11 10.19 -2.24
CA GLN A 175 11.14 11.11 -2.68
C GLN A 175 11.24 11.17 -4.21
N THR A 176 12.01 12.12 -4.73
CA THR A 176 12.09 12.34 -6.19
C THR A 176 12.80 11.20 -6.93
N GLN A 177 13.69 10.49 -6.24
CA GLN A 177 14.51 9.40 -6.74
C GLN A 177 13.76 8.07 -6.75
N GLU A 178 12.61 8.00 -6.09
CA GLU A 178 11.84 6.80 -5.89
C GLU A 178 10.90 6.55 -7.08
N PRO A 179 11.07 5.43 -7.79
CA PRO A 179 10.25 5.10 -8.94
C PRO A 179 8.86 4.64 -8.50
N PHE A 180 7.82 5.12 -9.19
CA PHE A 180 6.52 4.47 -9.12
C PHE A 180 6.62 3.09 -9.76
N LEU A 181 6.04 2.10 -9.09
CA LEU A 181 5.64 0.83 -9.69
C LEU A 181 4.28 1.02 -10.38
N ILE A 182 3.35 1.65 -9.67
CA ILE A 182 2.04 2.01 -10.18
C ILE A 182 1.87 3.51 -9.94
N ALA A 183 1.80 4.29 -11.03
CA ALA A 183 1.44 5.69 -10.94
C ALA A 183 -0.01 5.84 -10.46
N GLU A 184 -0.36 7.03 -9.97
CA GLU A 184 -1.70 7.31 -9.44
C GLU A 184 -2.82 6.81 -10.36
N THR A 185 -3.68 5.99 -9.78
CA THR A 185 -4.88 5.39 -10.39
C THR A 185 -5.96 5.25 -9.32
N THR A 186 -7.12 4.71 -9.67
CA THR A 186 -8.19 4.40 -8.72
C THR A 186 -8.04 2.98 -8.20
N LEU A 187 -8.52 2.70 -6.99
CA LEU A 187 -8.32 1.39 -6.36
C LEU A 187 -8.94 0.24 -7.18
N ASP A 188 -10.10 0.46 -7.79
CA ASP A 188 -10.76 -0.49 -8.71
C ASP A 188 -9.93 -0.80 -9.98
N GLN A 189 -8.98 0.07 -10.32
CA GLN A 189 -8.11 -0.06 -11.50
C GLN A 189 -6.75 -0.67 -11.16
N LEU A 190 -6.45 -0.98 -9.90
CA LEU A 190 -5.20 -1.66 -9.56
C LEU A 190 -5.13 -3.02 -10.26
N PRO A 191 -3.95 -3.40 -10.78
CA PRO A 191 -3.78 -4.71 -11.35
C PRO A 191 -3.90 -5.78 -10.24
N SER A 192 -4.61 -6.87 -10.53
CA SER A 192 -4.68 -8.05 -9.64
C SER A 192 -3.31 -8.69 -9.32
N THR A 193 -2.25 -8.29 -10.02
CA THR A 193 -0.88 -8.72 -9.73
C THR A 193 0.10 -7.61 -10.09
N ILE A 194 1.00 -7.28 -9.17
CA ILE A 194 2.20 -6.49 -9.44
C ILE A 194 3.38 -7.46 -9.46
N ASP A 195 3.92 -7.70 -10.65
CA ASP A 195 5.07 -8.58 -10.84
C ASP A 195 6.36 -7.85 -10.45
N LEU A 196 6.70 -7.92 -9.15
CA LEU A 196 7.88 -7.25 -8.60
C LEU A 196 9.16 -7.61 -9.35
N THR A 197 9.25 -8.83 -9.87
CA THR A 197 10.41 -9.26 -10.66
C THR A 197 10.54 -8.41 -11.92
N GLN A 198 9.45 -8.27 -12.67
CA GLN A 198 9.44 -7.47 -13.89
C GLN A 198 9.66 -5.97 -13.58
N GLU A 199 8.97 -5.44 -12.57
CA GLU A 199 9.07 -4.04 -12.16
C GLU A 199 10.50 -3.66 -11.73
N LEU A 200 11.16 -4.50 -10.92
CA LEU A 200 12.54 -4.28 -10.51
C LEU A 200 13.52 -4.40 -11.67
N ALA A 201 13.30 -5.34 -12.61
CA ALA A 201 14.13 -5.47 -13.81
C ALA A 201 14.03 -4.23 -14.71
N ASP A 202 12.82 -3.70 -14.92
CA ASP A 202 12.59 -2.52 -15.73
C ASP A 202 13.18 -1.27 -15.08
N TYR A 203 13.00 -1.11 -13.76
CA TYR A 203 13.66 -0.04 -13.02
C TYR A 203 15.18 -0.15 -13.13
N ARG A 204 15.74 -1.35 -12.89
CA ARG A 204 17.18 -1.64 -13.00
C ARG A 204 17.73 -1.36 -14.39
N GLN A 205 16.96 -1.59 -15.45
CA GLN A 205 17.34 -1.27 -16.82
C GLN A 205 17.41 0.25 -17.03
N SER A 206 16.43 1.00 -16.49
CA SER A 206 16.35 2.46 -16.61
C SER A 206 17.57 3.19 -16.00
N ILE A 207 18.19 2.57 -14.99
CA ILE A 207 19.37 3.07 -14.27
C ILE A 207 20.65 2.27 -14.58
N SER A 208 20.67 1.47 -15.65
CA SER A 208 21.79 0.55 -15.97
C SER A 208 23.15 1.24 -16.07
N ALA A 209 23.22 2.44 -16.66
CA ALA A 209 24.47 3.22 -16.75
C ALA A 209 25.10 3.52 -15.38
N THR A 210 24.26 3.58 -14.35
CA THR A 210 24.65 3.74 -12.96
C THR A 210 25.02 2.37 -12.38
N CYS A 211 24.08 1.44 -12.32
CA CYS A 211 24.25 0.22 -11.54
C CYS A 211 25.18 -0.82 -12.19
N ASP A 212 25.28 -0.93 -13.52
CA ASP A 212 26.18 -1.92 -14.15
C ASP A 212 27.66 -1.69 -13.85
N PHE A 213 28.03 -0.44 -13.56
CA PHE A 213 29.38 -0.08 -13.18
C PHE A 213 29.70 -0.44 -11.73
N TYR A 214 28.72 -0.24 -10.84
CA TYR A 214 28.93 -0.39 -9.39
C TYR A 214 28.55 -1.77 -8.89
N ASP A 215 27.41 -2.31 -9.29
CA ASP A 215 26.85 -3.55 -8.77
C ASP A 215 25.96 -4.26 -9.82
N PRO A 216 26.55 -5.11 -10.68
CA PRO A 216 25.83 -5.76 -11.77
C PRO A 216 24.88 -6.88 -11.30
N ASP A 217 25.11 -7.47 -10.12
CA ASP A 217 24.27 -8.51 -9.54
C ASP A 217 23.39 -8.04 -8.37
N GLY A 218 23.55 -6.80 -7.92
CA GLY A 218 22.70 -6.17 -6.91
C GLY A 218 22.98 -6.65 -5.49
N ASP A 219 24.13 -7.27 -5.24
CA ASP A 219 24.45 -7.90 -3.95
C ASP A 219 25.00 -6.93 -2.89
N GLY A 220 25.21 -5.67 -3.27
CA GLY A 220 25.74 -4.60 -2.43
C GLY A 220 27.23 -4.74 -2.08
N GLN A 221 27.96 -5.70 -2.66
CA GLN A 221 29.37 -5.97 -2.34
C GLN A 221 30.35 -5.28 -3.30
N THR A 222 29.88 -4.85 -4.47
CA THR A 222 30.70 -4.18 -5.49
C THR A 222 30.43 -2.67 -5.48
N GLY A 223 31.45 -1.85 -5.75
CA GLY A 223 31.27 -0.41 -6.02
C GLY A 223 31.11 0.53 -4.81
N GLY A 224 30.80 0.03 -3.61
CA GLY A 224 30.65 0.82 -2.37
C GLY A 224 29.54 0.25 -1.49
N PRO A 225 29.41 0.67 -0.21
CA PRO A 225 28.37 0.13 0.66
C PRO A 225 26.97 0.55 0.18
N GLY A 226 26.11 -0.42 -0.14
CA GLY A 226 24.67 -0.26 -0.35
C GLY A 226 24.21 0.28 -1.70
N TYR A 227 25.13 0.62 -2.61
CA TYR A 227 24.76 1.24 -3.88
C TYR A 227 24.19 0.21 -4.87
N CYS A 228 22.96 0.42 -5.35
CA CYS A 228 22.20 -0.52 -6.18
C CYS A 228 21.97 -1.89 -5.54
N GLN A 229 22.17 -2.00 -4.22
CA GLN A 229 21.87 -3.21 -3.47
C GLN A 229 20.38 -3.56 -3.64
N GLY A 230 20.08 -4.83 -3.81
CA GLY A 230 18.73 -5.32 -4.05
C GLY A 230 18.21 -5.14 -5.48
N LEU A 231 18.95 -4.49 -6.39
CA LEU A 231 18.54 -4.26 -7.78
C LEU A 231 19.33 -5.13 -8.74
N ALA A 232 19.03 -6.42 -8.77
CA ALA A 232 19.62 -7.37 -9.70
C ALA A 232 19.14 -7.12 -11.15
N THR A 233 20.01 -7.40 -12.12
CA THR A 233 19.72 -7.16 -13.56
C THR A 233 18.56 -7.98 -14.12
N ASP A 234 18.23 -9.12 -13.50
CA ASP A 234 17.08 -9.96 -13.82
C ASP A 234 15.86 -9.67 -12.94
N GLY A 235 15.93 -8.64 -12.08
CA GLY A 235 14.83 -8.20 -11.22
C GLY A 235 14.53 -9.11 -10.04
N ARG A 236 15.34 -10.16 -9.80
CA ARG A 236 15.15 -11.02 -8.63
C ARG A 236 15.31 -10.21 -7.34
N LEU A 237 14.53 -10.59 -6.33
CA LEU A 237 14.77 -10.17 -4.97
C LEU A 237 16.06 -10.84 -4.48
N VAL A 238 17.05 -10.04 -4.11
CA VAL A 238 18.36 -10.47 -3.64
C VAL A 238 18.23 -10.95 -2.20
N GLY A 239 18.82 -12.11 -1.92
CA GLY A 239 18.80 -12.68 -0.58
C GLY A 239 19.47 -11.79 0.46
N SER A 240 18.90 -11.76 1.66
CA SER A 240 19.31 -10.93 2.80
C SER A 240 19.17 -9.41 2.58
N VAL A 241 18.28 -9.00 1.68
CA VAL A 241 17.87 -7.60 1.48
C VAL A 241 16.44 -7.42 1.99
N THR A 242 16.19 -6.27 2.62
CA THR A 242 14.84 -5.81 2.94
C THR A 242 14.39 -4.84 1.87
N TYR A 243 13.23 -5.10 1.27
CA TYR A 243 12.62 -4.24 0.26
C TYR A 243 11.48 -3.46 0.88
N TYR A 244 11.33 -2.19 0.52
CA TYR A 244 10.25 -1.33 0.99
C TYR A 244 9.36 -0.93 -0.20
N PHE A 245 8.08 -1.27 -0.11
CA PHE A 245 7.07 -0.90 -1.09
C PHE A 245 6.01 -0.09 -0.38
N ALA A 246 5.88 1.16 -0.79
CA ALA A 246 4.92 2.07 -0.21
C ALA A 246 3.66 2.11 -1.07
N ILE A 247 2.51 2.06 -0.41
CA ILE A 247 1.19 2.12 -1.04
C ILE A 247 0.46 3.31 -0.43
N ALA A 248 0.40 4.43 -1.16
CA ALA A 248 -0.40 5.57 -0.76
C ALA A 248 -1.84 5.41 -1.22
N TRP A 249 -2.75 5.96 -0.43
CA TRP A 249 -4.14 6.15 -0.76
C TRP A 249 -4.61 7.56 -0.40
N GLU A 250 -5.53 8.10 -1.18
CA GLU A 250 -6.20 9.37 -0.92
C GLU A 250 -7.67 9.24 -1.32
N LEU A 251 -8.58 9.65 -0.44
CA LEU A 251 -9.96 9.91 -0.80
C LEU A 251 -10.10 11.41 -1.07
N PRO A 252 -10.19 11.87 -2.32
CA PRO A 252 -10.10 13.30 -2.62
C PRO A 252 -11.20 14.12 -1.92
N ALA A 253 -10.88 15.32 -1.46
CA ALA A 253 -11.86 16.21 -0.82
C ALA A 253 -13.00 16.67 -1.74
N SER A 254 -12.89 16.42 -3.05
CA SER A 254 -13.95 16.66 -4.02
C SER A 254 -15.01 15.57 -4.08
N VAL A 255 -14.72 14.38 -3.55
CA VAL A 255 -15.69 13.29 -3.42
C VAL A 255 -16.78 13.74 -2.44
N GLY A 256 -18.03 13.56 -2.81
CA GLY A 256 -19.19 13.96 -2.03
C GLY A 256 -19.66 12.86 -1.09
N ASN A 257 -20.98 12.83 -0.86
CA ASN A 257 -21.59 11.82 0.00
C ASN A 257 -21.88 10.52 -0.74
N GLU A 258 -21.58 10.41 -2.03
CA GLU A 258 -21.78 9.20 -2.82
C GLU A 258 -20.99 7.99 -2.28
N VAL A 259 -19.86 8.21 -1.59
CA VAL A 259 -19.10 7.12 -0.97
C VAL A 259 -19.48 6.86 0.49
N GLN A 260 -20.55 7.50 0.97
CA GLN A 260 -20.95 7.36 2.36
C GLN A 260 -21.40 5.91 2.60
N THR A 261 -21.11 5.35 3.78
CA THR A 261 -21.43 3.97 4.18
C THR A 261 -20.79 2.84 3.37
N ASP A 262 -20.29 3.10 2.18
CA ASP A 262 -19.58 2.15 1.34
C ASP A 262 -18.43 1.47 2.06
N SER A 263 -18.15 0.27 1.59
CA SER A 263 -16.99 -0.50 2.00
C SER A 263 -16.26 -1.08 0.82
N VAL A 264 -14.95 -0.89 0.82
CA VAL A 264 -14.04 -1.62 -0.07
C VAL A 264 -13.15 -2.54 0.76
N GLY A 265 -12.99 -3.76 0.28
CA GLY A 265 -12.00 -4.70 0.77
C GLY A 265 -11.38 -5.56 -0.31
N PHE A 266 -10.18 -6.04 -0.03
CA PHE A 266 -9.41 -6.94 -0.88
C PHE A 266 -8.45 -7.78 -0.04
N ASP A 267 -7.86 -8.78 -0.67
CA ASP A 267 -6.76 -9.60 -0.13
C ASP A 267 -5.43 -9.14 -0.71
N LEU A 268 -4.40 -9.02 0.12
CA LEU A 268 -3.03 -8.73 -0.30
C LEU A 268 -2.08 -9.88 0.03
N ALA A 269 -1.62 -10.59 -1.00
CA ALA A 269 -0.69 -11.70 -0.84
C ALA A 269 0.69 -11.41 -1.44
N PHE A 270 1.73 -11.79 -0.70
CA PHE A 270 3.10 -11.81 -1.20
C PHE A 270 3.47 -13.22 -1.59
N GLU A 271 3.75 -13.43 -2.87
CA GLU A 271 4.19 -14.71 -3.38
C GLU A 271 5.66 -14.64 -3.75
N VAL A 272 6.44 -15.58 -3.20
CA VAL A 272 7.87 -15.71 -3.49
C VAL A 272 8.24 -17.15 -3.84
N GLU A 273 9.09 -17.30 -4.84
CA GLU A 273 9.69 -18.58 -5.22
C GLU A 273 11.20 -18.45 -5.33
N GLN A 274 11.96 -19.42 -4.85
CA GLN A 274 13.42 -19.40 -4.96
C GLN A 274 13.84 -19.38 -6.43
N THR A 275 14.84 -18.56 -6.80
CA THR A 275 15.32 -18.47 -8.19
C THR A 275 16.14 -19.68 -8.64
N ARG A 276 16.81 -20.35 -7.71
CA ARG A 276 17.69 -21.48 -8.01
C ARG A 276 16.93 -22.63 -8.68
N ASN A 277 17.34 -22.95 -9.91
CA ASN A 277 16.73 -23.97 -10.76
C ASN A 277 15.24 -23.70 -11.10
N ASN A 278 14.80 -22.45 -11.01
CA ASN A 278 13.43 -22.04 -11.31
C ASN A 278 13.43 -20.87 -12.30
N PRO A 279 13.60 -21.11 -13.61
CA PRO A 279 13.62 -20.05 -14.61
C PRO A 279 12.21 -19.53 -14.99
N THR A 280 11.15 -20.18 -14.51
CA THR A 280 9.75 -19.90 -14.85
C THR A 280 8.91 -19.92 -13.57
N PRO A 281 9.00 -18.87 -12.74
CA PRO A 281 8.31 -18.84 -11.46
C PRO A 281 6.79 -18.72 -11.62
N PHE A 282 6.07 -19.17 -10.59
CA PHE A 282 4.62 -19.03 -10.45
C PHE A 282 3.79 -19.74 -11.54
N GLU A 283 4.38 -20.73 -12.22
CA GLU A 283 3.63 -21.64 -13.09
C GLU A 283 2.81 -22.63 -12.23
N ILE A 284 1.48 -22.59 -12.37
CA ILE A 284 0.52 -23.54 -11.77
C ILE A 284 0.20 -24.66 -12.75
#